data_AF-A0A0F8XS76-F1
#
_entry.id   AF-A0A0F8XS76-F1
#
_cell.length_a   1.000
_cell.length_b   1.000
_cell.length_c   1.000
_cell.angle_alpha   90.00
_cell.angle_beta   90.00
_cell.angle_gamma   90.00
#
_symmetry.space_group_name_H-M   'P 1'
#
loop_
_entity.id
_entity.type
_entity.pdbx_description
1 polymer ?
#
loop_
_entity_poly.entity_id
_entity_poly.type
_entity_poly.pdbx_seq_one_letter_code
_entity_poly.pdbx_strand_id
1 'polypeptide(L)' 'MGYWNQTEEGCSLVKDGTGLIWGDQPADAMDDALEKIIDHFRRDWERLPTKEEIMAGLLFSLDVTLQNARD' A
#
# COMPACT_ATOMS: atom_id res chain seq x y z
N MET A 1 -6.64 11.44 -0.75
CA MET A 1 -6.80 11.43 -2.23
C MET A 1 -6.66 9.99 -2.70
N GLY A 2 -7.48 9.50 -3.64
CA GLY A 2 -7.47 8.08 -4.06
C GLY A 2 -6.39 7.70 -5.07
N TYR A 3 -6.32 6.42 -5.44
CA TYR A 3 -5.40 5.90 -6.46
C TYR A 3 -6.09 5.71 -7.82
N TRP A 4 -5.36 6.10 -8.86
CA TRP A 4 -5.84 6.21 -10.22
C TRP A 4 -5.10 5.25 -11.15
N ASN A 5 -5.74 4.87 -12.26
CA ASN A 5 -5.08 4.14 -13.35
C ASN A 5 -3.83 4.89 -13.82
N GLN A 6 -2.70 4.21 -13.81
CA GLN A 6 -1.40 4.74 -14.21
C GLN A 6 -0.66 3.75 -15.10
N THR A 7 0.26 4.25 -15.93
CA THR A 7 1.25 3.42 -16.61
C THR A 7 2.25 2.84 -15.61
N GLU A 8 3.05 1.86 -16.05
CA GLU A 8 4.11 1.27 -15.22
C GLU A 8 5.15 2.32 -14.79
N GLU A 9 5.33 3.41 -15.57
CA GLU A 9 6.18 4.55 -15.18
C GLU A 9 5.49 5.58 -14.27
N GLY A 10 4.23 5.33 -13.86
CA GLY A 10 3.48 6.21 -12.96
C GLY A 10 2.71 7.35 -13.65
N CYS A 11 2.60 7.36 -14.98
CA CYS A 11 1.85 8.40 -15.68
C CYS A 11 0.34 8.14 -15.57
N SER A 12 -0.44 9.14 -15.14
CA SER A 12 -1.90 9.03 -15.05
C SER A 12 -2.54 8.77 -16.42
N LEU A 13 -3.43 7.77 -16.48
CA LEU A 13 -4.20 7.38 -17.68
C LEU A 13 -5.62 7.95 -17.67
N VAL A 14 -5.94 8.85 -16.74
CA VAL A 14 -7.28 9.43 -16.60
C VAL A 14 -7.53 10.43 -17.72
N LYS A 15 -8.27 10.03 -18.76
CA LYS A 15 -8.74 10.96 -19.82
C LYS A 15 -10.13 11.52 -19.57
N ASP A 16 -11.06 10.79 -18.94
CA ASP A 16 -12.48 11.16 -18.90
C ASP A 16 -13.19 10.86 -17.56
N GLY A 17 -12.50 11.03 -16.43
CA GLY A 17 -13.10 10.87 -15.08
C GLY A 17 -13.39 9.43 -14.63
N THR A 18 -13.23 8.45 -15.52
CA THR A 18 -13.31 7.00 -15.21
C THR A 18 -11.91 6.41 -15.12
N GLY A 19 -11.27 6.57 -13.96
CA GLY A 19 -9.96 5.99 -13.73
C GLY A 19 -9.57 5.86 -12.27
N LEU A 20 -10.48 6.15 -11.33
CA LEU A 20 -10.26 5.92 -9.91
C LEU A 20 -10.40 4.42 -9.65
N ILE A 21 -9.34 3.76 -9.20
CA ILE A 21 -9.42 2.35 -8.78
C ILE A 21 -9.92 2.26 -7.33
N TRP A 22 -9.56 3.21 -6.48
CA TRP A 22 -9.86 3.23 -5.05
C TRP A 22 -9.86 4.67 -4.55
N GLY A 23 -10.89 5.00 -3.77
CA GLY A 23 -11.15 6.35 -3.28
C GLY A 23 -10.27 6.78 -2.11
N ASP A 24 -10.72 7.84 -1.44
CA ASP A 24 -10.02 8.48 -0.32
C ASP A 24 -9.79 7.53 0.85
N GLN A 25 -10.86 6.88 1.32
CA GLN A 25 -10.79 6.08 2.54
C GLN A 25 -9.82 4.88 2.45
N PRO A 26 -9.75 4.13 1.34
CA PRO A 26 -8.71 3.11 1.19
C PRO A 26 -7.29 3.70 1.15
N ALA A 27 -7.10 4.90 0.61
CA ALA A 27 -5.79 5.55 0.59
C ALA A 27 -5.38 5.97 2.01
N ASP A 28 -6.28 6.57 2.78
CA ASP A 28 -6.03 6.95 4.18
C ASP A 28 -5.66 5.73 5.04
N ALA A 29 -6.36 4.60 4.85
CA ALA A 29 -6.04 3.37 5.56
C ALA A 29 -4.64 2.82 5.23
N MET A 30 -4.20 2.97 3.97
CA MET A 30 -2.86 2.56 3.54
C MET A 30 -1.79 3.52 4.07
N ASP A 31 -2.05 4.83 4.07
CA ASP A 31 -1.14 5.83 4.65
C ASP A 31 -0.91 5.57 6.14
N ASP A 32 -1.98 5.35 6.91
CA ASP A 32 -1.91 5.01 8.34
C ASP A 32 -1.10 3.72 8.60
N ALA A 33 -1.25 2.72 7.74
CA ALA A 33 -0.54 1.45 7.86
C ALA A 33 0.96 1.61 7.55
N LEU A 34 1.28 2.33 6.48
CA LEU A 34 2.66 2.61 6.07
C LEU A 34 3.41 3.45 7.11
N GLU A 35 2.76 4.46 7.70
CA GLU A 35 3.36 5.28 8.76
C GLU A 35 3.76 4.43 9.97
N LYS A 36 2.87 3.52 10.42
CA LYS A 36 3.17 2.60 11.54
C LYS A 36 4.33 1.66 11.24
N ILE A 37 4.43 1.16 10.01
CA ILE A 37 5.55 0.31 9.58
C ILE A 37 6.86 1.11 9.62
N ILE A 38 6.87 2.31 9.02
CA ILE A 38 8.04 3.19 8.99
C ILE A 38 8.51 3.51 10.41
N ASP A 39 7.57 3.83 11.29
CA ASP A 39 7.82 4.12 12.69
C ASP A 39 8.45 2.96 13.46
N HIS A 40 8.01 1.74 13.20
CA HIS A 40 8.57 0.55 13.83
C HIS A 40 10.03 0.35 13.42
N PHE A 41 10.34 0.49 12.13
CA PHE A 41 11.72 0.43 11.64
C PHE A 41 12.59 1.56 12.20
N ARG A 42 12.04 2.77 12.32
CA ARG A 42 12.77 3.90 12.94
C ARG A 42 13.08 3.64 14.41
N ARG A 43 12.12 3.13 15.17
CA ARG A 43 12.25 2.91 16.62
C ARG A 43 13.16 1.73 16.94
N ASP A 44 12.98 0.61 16.24
CA ASP A 44 13.57 -0.66 16.67
C ASP A 44 14.83 -1.01 15.86
N TRP A 45 14.99 -0.43 14.67
CA TRP A 45 16.10 -0.70 13.76
C TRP A 45 16.91 0.55 13.39
N GLU A 46 16.52 1.72 13.92
CA GLU A 46 17.18 3.02 13.69
C GLU A 46 17.36 3.37 12.19
N ARG A 47 16.47 2.89 11.33
CA ARG A 47 16.52 3.14 9.88
C ARG A 47 15.13 3.18 9.26
N LEU A 48 15.05 3.61 8.00
CA LEU A 48 13.84 3.45 7.20
C LEU A 48 13.76 2.01 6.64
N PRO A 49 12.55 1.48 6.45
CA PRO A 49 12.37 0.22 5.73
C PRO A 49 12.75 0.41 4.25
N THR A 50 13.26 -0.63 3.60
CA THR A 50 13.41 -0.64 2.14
C THR A 50 12.10 -1.01 1.46
N LYS A 51 12.01 -0.75 0.16
CA LYS A 51 10.83 -1.14 -0.64
C LYS A 51 10.60 -2.65 -0.58
N GLU A 52 11.65 -3.45 -0.64
CA GLU A 52 11.60 -4.91 -0.59
C GLU A 52 11.06 -5.41 0.74
N GLU A 53 11.41 -4.76 1.86
CA GLU A 53 10.93 -5.13 3.19
C GLU A 53 9.44 -4.82 3.36
N ILE A 54 8.98 -3.67 2.87
CA ILE A 54 7.55 -3.32 2.85
C ILE A 54 6.78 -4.34 1.99
N MET A 55 7.28 -4.65 0.79
CA MET A 55 6.67 -5.64 -0.10
C MET A 55 6.60 -7.02 0.54
N ALA A 56 7.69 -7.48 1.16
CA ALA A 56 7.73 -8.78 1.83
C ALA A 56 6.70 -8.87 2.97
N GLY A 57 6.63 -7.85 3.82
CA GLY A 57 5.66 -7.80 4.92
C GLY A 57 4.20 -7.78 4.45
N LEU A 58 3.90 -7.01 3.41
CA LEU A 58 2.56 -6.95 2.81
C LEU A 58 2.15 -8.29 2.20
N LEU A 59 3.02 -8.89 1.38
CA LEU A 59 2.72 -10.17 0.72
C LEU A 59 2.52 -11.31 1.73
N PHE A 60 3.34 -11.36 2.78
CA PHE A 60 3.18 -12.32 3.87
C PHE A 60 1.82 -12.16 4.56
N SER A 61 1.43 -10.93 4.90
CA SER A 61 0.18 -10.66 5.62
C SER A 61 -1.07 -10.90 4.76
N LEU A 62 -0.99 -10.59 3.47
CA LEU A 62 -2.07 -10.83 2.50
C LEU A 62 -2.33 -12.32 2.31
N ASP A 63 -1.29 -13.13 2.19
CA ASP A 63 -1.44 -14.59 2.06
C ASP A 63 -2.18 -15.17 3.27
N VAL A 64 -1.76 -14.80 4.49
CA VAL A 64 -2.43 -15.20 5.73
C VAL A 64 -3.90 -14.76 5.75
N THR A 65 -4.19 -13.52 5.34
CA THR A 65 -5.55 -12.98 5.33
C THR A 65 -6.44 -13.70 4.31
N LEU A 66 -5.92 -13.98 3.12
CA LEU A 66 -6.65 -14.69 2.07
C LEU A 66 -6.93 -16.16 2.44
N GLN A 67 -6.01 -16.80 3.16
CA GLN A 67 -6.22 -18.14 3.69
C GLN A 67 -7.37 -18.13 4.71
N ASN A 68 -7.35 -17.21 5.68
CA ASN A 68 -8.39 -17.09 6.70
C ASN A 68 -9.77 -16.72 6.15
N ALA A 69 -9.85 -16.05 5.00
CA ALA A 69 -11.13 -15.69 4.37
C ALA A 69 -11.78 -16.83 3.56
N ARG A 70 -11.06 -17.94 3.35
CA ARG A 70 -11.56 -19.12 2.62
C ARG A 70 -12.15 -20.19 3.53
N ASP A 71 -11.89 -20.11 4.84
CA ASP A 71 -12.42 -20.99 5.89
C ASP A 71 -13.72 -20.42 6.50
#